data_AF-A0A0C3BE82-F1
#
_entry.id   AF-A0A0C3BE82-F1
#
_cell.length_a   1.000
_cell.length_b   1.000
_cell.length_c   1.000
_cell.angle_alpha   90.00
_cell.angle_beta   90.00
_cell.angle_gamma   90.00
#
_symmetry.space_group_name_H-M   'P 1'
#
loop_
_entity.id
_entity.type
_entity.pdbx_description
1 polymer ?
#
loop_
_entity_poly.entity_id
_entity_poly.type
_entity_poly.pdbx_seq_one_letter_code
_entity_poly.pdbx_strand_id
1 'polypeptide(L)'
;MKTWQVPFPSYQSAALQVAGFFVFEDFYHFLAHQALHYGPLYRHIHKLHHKYSAPFGLAAEYAHPLETLILALGTLLGPILWTVFSGGDFHISTMYIWVTLRLFQAIDAHSGYDFPWSLQHILPFWSGADHHDFHHMAFTNNYSTSFRWWDHLFGTDDKYRAYRAKVKAAKEAGKDVKKVEMELLEETEKEGMIAEKKAEQSHVWQRAASK
;
A
#
# COMPACT_ATOMS: atom_id res chain seq x y z
N MET A 1 -0.85 -28.17 20.50
CA MET A 1 -0.17 -27.35 21.52
C MET A 1 -1.03 -26.12 21.81
N LYS A 2 -0.99 -25.56 23.03
CA LYS A 2 -1.63 -24.25 23.26
C LYS A 2 -0.80 -23.18 22.54
N THR A 3 -1.44 -22.23 21.85
CA THR A 3 -0.77 -21.25 20.96
C THR A 3 0.11 -20.22 21.70
N TRP A 4 0.27 -20.34 23.02
CA TRP A 4 0.98 -19.38 23.88
C TRP A 4 1.98 -20.04 24.85
N GLN A 5 2.16 -21.37 24.78
CA GLN A 5 3.06 -22.09 25.67
C GLN A 5 4.39 -22.41 25.00
N VAL A 6 5.45 -22.50 25.81
CA VAL A 6 6.74 -23.04 25.38
C VAL A 6 6.60 -24.51 24.93
N PRO A 7 7.43 -24.97 23.97
CA PRO A 7 8.52 -24.22 23.32
C PRO A 7 8.02 -23.18 22.31
N PHE A 8 8.77 -22.08 22.18
CA PHE A 8 8.55 -21.10 21.10
C PHE A 8 8.81 -21.74 19.73
N PRO A 9 8.20 -21.21 18.65
CA PRO A 9 8.48 -21.67 17.30
C PRO A 9 9.96 -21.47 16.98
N SER A 10 10.52 -22.34 16.14
CA SER A 10 11.86 -22.10 15.60
C SER A 10 11.86 -20.80 14.79
N TYR A 11 13.00 -20.10 14.75
CA TYR A 11 13.14 -18.89 13.94
C TYR A 11 12.80 -19.13 12.47
N GLN A 12 13.13 -20.31 11.95
CA GLN A 12 12.80 -20.70 10.58
C GLN A 12 11.29 -20.80 10.35
N SER A 13 10.56 -21.46 11.26
CA SER A 13 9.10 -21.58 11.16
C SER A 13 8.44 -20.21 11.24
N ALA A 14 8.83 -19.39 12.23
CA ALA A 14 8.30 -18.04 12.38
C ALA A 14 8.60 -17.16 11.14
N ALA A 15 9.82 -17.21 10.61
CA ALA A 15 10.21 -16.44 9.42
C ALA A 15 9.42 -16.87 8.17
N LEU A 16 9.24 -18.17 7.94
CA LEU A 16 8.47 -18.68 6.81
C LEU A 16 6.99 -18.30 6.91
N GLN A 17 6.40 -18.41 8.11
CA GLN A 17 5.03 -17.98 8.37
C GLN A 17 4.85 -16.48 8.10
N VAL A 18 5.73 -15.64 8.66
CA VAL A 18 5.70 -14.18 8.45
C VAL A 18 5.88 -13.82 6.97
N ALA A 19 6.83 -14.44 6.26
CA ALA A 19 7.03 -14.19 4.83
C ALA A 19 5.79 -14.58 4.01
N GLY A 20 5.18 -15.73 4.32
CA GLY A 20 3.93 -16.17 3.71
C GLY A 20 2.78 -15.18 3.96
N PHE A 21 2.68 -14.64 5.19
CA PHE A 21 1.66 -13.65 5.53
C PHE A 21 1.89 -12.32 4.82
N PHE A 22 3.13 -11.87 4.66
CA PHE A 22 3.44 -10.70 3.84
C PHE A 22 2.94 -10.85 2.41
N VAL A 23 3.23 -11.98 1.75
CA VAL A 23 2.81 -12.20 0.37
C VAL A 23 1.28 -12.29 0.25
N PHE A 24 0.64 -13.00 1.18
CA PHE A 24 -0.81 -13.14 1.20
C PHE A 24 -1.52 -11.80 1.47
N GLU A 25 -1.10 -11.09 2.52
CA GLU A 25 -1.72 -9.82 2.91
C GLU A 25 -1.49 -8.76 1.85
N ASP A 26 -0.31 -8.65 1.25
CA ASP A 26 -0.03 -7.64 0.23
C ASP A 26 -0.89 -7.86 -1.03
N PHE A 27 -1.16 -9.11 -1.42
CA PHE A 27 -2.08 -9.41 -2.50
C PHE A 27 -3.54 -9.06 -2.15
N TYR A 28 -3.99 -9.42 -0.94
CA TYR A 28 -5.31 -9.01 -0.45
C TYR A 28 -5.44 -7.49 -0.43
N HIS A 29 -4.41 -6.81 0.11
CA HIS A 29 -4.36 -5.37 0.26
C HIS A 29 -4.41 -4.70 -1.10
N PHE A 30 -3.62 -5.15 -2.06
CA PHE A 30 -3.65 -4.66 -3.44
C PHE A 30 -5.08 -4.66 -4.03
N LEU A 31 -5.79 -5.78 -3.91
CA LEU A 31 -7.16 -5.90 -4.41
C LEU A 31 -8.16 -5.02 -3.63
N ALA A 32 -8.06 -5.04 -2.30
CA ALA A 32 -8.92 -4.26 -1.42
C ALA A 32 -8.72 -2.75 -1.65
N HIS A 33 -7.48 -2.33 -1.85
CA HIS A 33 -7.11 -0.95 -2.09
C HIS A 33 -7.65 -0.47 -3.44
N GLN A 34 -7.50 -1.25 -4.50
CA GLN A 34 -8.16 -0.95 -5.78
C GLN A 34 -9.68 -0.85 -5.64
N ALA A 35 -10.31 -1.75 -4.88
CA ALA A 35 -11.74 -1.68 -4.62
C ALA A 35 -12.12 -0.44 -3.80
N LEU A 36 -11.33 -0.03 -2.83
CA LEU A 36 -11.54 1.18 -2.04
C LEU A 36 -11.47 2.45 -2.89
N HIS A 37 -10.76 2.43 -4.02
CA HIS A 37 -10.76 3.49 -5.03
C HIS A 37 -11.99 3.49 -5.95
N TYR A 38 -12.87 2.49 -5.85
CA TYR A 38 -14.16 2.51 -6.54
C TYR A 38 -15.07 3.59 -5.94
N GLY A 39 -15.58 4.49 -6.78
CA GLY A 39 -16.25 5.74 -6.41
C GLY A 39 -17.09 5.77 -5.12
N PRO A 40 -18.08 4.89 -4.92
CA PRO A 40 -18.84 4.84 -3.68
C PRO A 40 -18.00 4.48 -2.44
N LEU A 41 -17.06 3.53 -2.55
CA LEU A 41 -16.17 3.17 -1.46
C LEU A 41 -15.15 4.28 -1.23
N TYR A 42 -14.64 4.90 -2.29
CA TYR A 42 -13.73 6.03 -2.18
C TYR A 42 -14.37 7.16 -1.37
N ARG A 43 -15.52 7.65 -1.86
CA ARG A 43 -16.21 8.81 -1.29
C ARG A 43 -16.56 8.67 0.19
N HIS A 44 -16.94 7.47 0.64
CA HIS A 44 -17.46 7.25 1.99
C HIS A 44 -16.46 6.61 2.95
N ILE A 45 -15.42 5.96 2.43
CA ILE A 45 -14.48 5.18 3.24
C ILE A 45 -13.06 5.72 3.02
N HIS A 46 -12.54 5.64 1.80
CA HIS A 46 -11.11 5.84 1.53
C HIS A 46 -10.67 7.30 1.35
N LYS A 47 -11.61 8.21 1.12
CA LYS A 47 -11.32 9.64 0.98
C LYS A 47 -10.64 10.25 2.21
N LEU A 48 -10.92 9.74 3.42
CA LEU A 48 -10.29 10.24 4.64
C LEU A 48 -8.78 9.94 4.64
N HIS A 49 -8.40 8.75 4.17
CA HIS A 49 -7.01 8.34 4.03
C HIS A 49 -6.25 9.21 3.02
N HIS A 50 -6.88 9.52 1.88
CA HIS A 50 -6.34 10.39 0.83
C HIS A 50 -6.32 11.89 1.15
N LYS A 51 -6.63 12.30 2.38
CA LYS A 51 -6.67 13.72 2.75
C LYS A 51 -5.33 14.44 2.55
N TYR A 52 -4.21 13.73 2.60
CA TYR A 52 -2.87 14.29 2.50
C TYR A 52 -2.12 13.71 1.30
N SER A 53 -1.88 14.51 0.25
CA SER A 53 -1.10 14.09 -0.93
C SER A 53 0.34 13.67 -0.58
N ALA A 54 0.89 14.26 0.48
CA ALA A 54 2.18 13.90 1.08
C ALA A 54 1.91 13.42 2.53
N PRO A 55 1.65 12.11 2.73
CA PRO A 55 1.37 11.57 4.05
C PRO A 55 2.61 11.65 4.95
N PHE A 56 2.36 11.44 6.25
CA PHE A 56 3.39 11.22 7.26
C PHE A 56 3.01 9.95 8.03
N GLY A 57 3.96 9.32 8.72
CA GLY A 57 3.77 7.94 9.20
C GLY A 57 2.51 7.66 10.04
N LEU A 58 2.02 8.63 10.82
CA LEU A 58 0.76 8.47 11.58
C LEU A 58 -0.50 8.56 10.70
N ALA A 59 -0.41 9.21 9.54
CA ALA A 59 -1.49 9.27 8.57
C ALA A 59 -1.82 7.89 7.97
N ALA A 60 -0.89 6.92 8.04
CA ALA A 60 -1.14 5.53 7.65
C ALA A 60 -2.39 4.94 8.32
N GLU A 61 -2.64 5.30 9.58
CA GLU A 61 -3.77 4.82 10.38
C GLU A 61 -4.90 5.86 10.48
N TYR A 62 -4.74 7.04 9.85
CA TYR A 62 -5.77 8.07 9.81
C TYR A 62 -6.77 7.77 8.70
N ALA A 63 -7.61 6.76 8.94
CA ALA A 63 -8.56 6.24 7.96
C ALA A 63 -9.96 6.09 8.56
N HIS A 64 -10.96 5.86 7.69
CA HIS A 64 -12.31 5.58 8.14
C HIS A 64 -12.35 4.21 8.86
N PRO A 65 -13.11 4.02 9.95
CA PRO A 65 -13.11 2.75 10.70
C PRO A 65 -13.40 1.51 9.84
N LEU A 66 -14.27 1.63 8.82
CA LEU A 66 -14.51 0.53 7.88
C LEU A 66 -13.29 0.19 7.02
N GLU A 67 -12.47 1.17 6.66
CA GLU A 67 -11.21 0.92 5.96
C GLU A 67 -10.26 0.13 6.84
N THR A 68 -10.07 0.60 8.09
CA THR A 68 -9.26 -0.10 9.08
C THR A 68 -9.73 -1.54 9.27
N LEU A 69 -11.05 -1.79 9.32
CA LEU A 69 -11.60 -3.14 9.42
C LEU A 69 -11.34 -3.99 8.17
N ILE A 70 -11.52 -3.43 6.97
CA ILE A 70 -11.28 -4.13 5.70
C ILE A 70 -9.80 -4.54 5.59
N LEU A 71 -8.88 -3.63 5.91
CA LEU A 71 -7.44 -3.89 5.82
C LEU A 71 -6.96 -4.80 6.96
N ALA A 72 -7.47 -4.60 8.19
CA ALA A 72 -7.18 -5.49 9.31
C ALA A 72 -7.65 -6.92 9.05
N LEU A 73 -8.78 -7.11 8.36
CA LEU A 73 -9.22 -8.45 7.95
C LEU A 73 -8.15 -9.13 7.09
N GLY A 74 -7.57 -8.44 6.11
CA GLY A 74 -6.44 -8.95 5.31
C GLY A 74 -5.26 -9.40 6.14
N THR A 75 -4.83 -8.54 7.08
CA THR A 75 -3.71 -8.80 8.00
C THR A 75 -3.95 -10.01 8.90
N LEU A 76 -5.19 -10.26 9.31
CA LEU A 76 -5.55 -11.36 10.21
C LEU A 76 -5.89 -12.66 9.46
N LEU A 77 -6.37 -12.59 8.21
CA LEU A 77 -6.81 -13.76 7.46
C LEU A 77 -5.68 -14.77 7.25
N GLY A 78 -4.47 -14.33 6.88
CA GLY A 78 -3.32 -15.23 6.71
C GLY A 78 -3.03 -16.09 7.96
N PRO A 79 -2.78 -15.47 9.12
CA PRO A 79 -2.63 -16.19 10.40
C PRO A 79 -3.80 -17.08 10.79
N ILE A 80 -5.04 -16.64 10.57
CA ILE A 80 -6.26 -17.42 10.88
C ILE A 80 -6.30 -18.67 10.00
N LEU A 81 -6.15 -18.52 8.68
CA LEU A 81 -6.15 -19.63 7.74
C LEU A 81 -5.01 -20.60 8.04
N TRP A 82 -3.81 -20.08 8.33
CA TRP A 82 -2.68 -20.91 8.74
C TRP A 82 -3.01 -21.75 9.98
N THR A 83 -3.56 -21.13 11.02
CA THR A 83 -3.95 -21.83 12.26
C THR A 83 -4.97 -22.94 11.97
N VAL A 84 -5.94 -22.70 11.09
CA VAL A 84 -6.95 -23.70 10.70
C VAL A 84 -6.31 -24.87 9.94
N PHE A 85 -5.46 -24.60 8.94
CA PHE A 85 -4.89 -25.63 8.07
C PHE A 85 -3.70 -26.37 8.69
N SER A 86 -2.97 -25.75 9.63
CA SER A 86 -1.85 -26.38 10.34
C SER A 86 -2.28 -27.19 11.56
N GLY A 87 -3.59 -27.28 11.85
CA GLY A 87 -4.10 -27.96 13.04
C GLY A 87 -3.77 -27.23 14.34
N GLY A 88 -3.67 -25.90 14.29
CA GLY A 88 -3.34 -25.06 15.44
C GLY A 88 -1.84 -24.89 15.70
N ASP A 89 -0.98 -25.25 14.76
CA ASP A 89 0.47 -25.00 14.83
C ASP A 89 0.78 -23.55 14.44
N PHE A 90 0.40 -22.63 15.34
CA PHE A 90 0.70 -21.21 15.23
C PHE A 90 0.87 -20.61 16.63
N HIS A 91 2.02 -19.99 16.87
CA HIS A 91 2.32 -19.41 18.17
C HIS A 91 2.07 -17.90 18.19
N ILE A 92 1.51 -17.38 19.28
CA ILE A 92 1.15 -15.97 19.45
C ILE A 92 2.36 -15.02 19.34
N SER A 93 3.57 -15.49 19.65
CA SER A 93 4.79 -14.70 19.42
C SER A 93 5.00 -14.40 17.93
N THR A 94 4.75 -15.36 17.04
CA THR A 94 4.82 -15.13 15.59
C THR A 94 3.75 -14.13 15.16
N MET A 95 2.56 -14.19 15.77
CA MET A 95 1.49 -13.21 15.52
C MET A 95 1.92 -11.79 15.87
N TYR A 96 2.53 -11.58 17.05
CA TYR A 96 3.02 -10.25 17.43
C TYR A 96 4.14 -9.75 16.54
N ILE A 97 5.08 -10.63 16.16
CA ILE A 97 6.14 -10.29 15.20
C ILE A 97 5.51 -9.86 13.87
N TRP A 98 4.57 -10.65 13.33
CA TRP A 98 3.86 -10.37 12.10
C TRP A 98 3.17 -9.00 12.13
N VAL A 99 2.29 -8.75 13.10
CA VAL A 99 1.54 -7.50 13.20
C VAL A 99 2.48 -6.30 13.38
N THR A 100 3.54 -6.46 14.19
CA THR A 100 4.53 -5.41 14.39
C THR A 100 5.23 -5.06 13.09
N LEU A 101 5.74 -6.05 12.36
CA LEU A 101 6.41 -5.83 11.07
C LEU A 101 5.47 -5.19 10.04
N ARG A 102 4.21 -5.63 9.99
CA ARG A 102 3.21 -5.07 9.07
C ARG A 102 2.90 -3.60 9.37
N LEU A 103 2.77 -3.23 10.64
CA LEU A 103 2.57 -1.84 11.08
C LEU A 103 3.79 -0.98 10.80
N PHE A 104 5.00 -1.49 11.06
CA PHE A 104 6.23 -0.79 10.68
C PHE A 104 6.30 -0.54 9.18
N GLN A 105 5.92 -1.53 8.36
CA GLN A 105 5.86 -1.37 6.91
C GLN A 105 4.85 -0.28 6.51
N ALA A 106 3.65 -0.26 7.10
CA ALA A 106 2.66 0.76 6.82
C ALA A 106 3.19 2.17 7.15
N ILE A 107 3.80 2.33 8.32
CA ILE A 107 4.40 3.61 8.74
C ILE A 107 5.53 4.02 7.79
N ASP A 108 6.42 3.11 7.42
CA ASP A 108 7.54 3.35 6.51
C ASP A 108 7.03 3.86 5.15
N ALA A 109 6.05 3.18 4.57
CA ALA A 109 5.45 3.54 3.28
C ALA A 109 4.70 4.88 3.29
N HIS A 110 4.26 5.38 4.46
CA HIS A 110 3.58 6.68 4.56
C HIS A 110 4.46 7.75 5.18
N SER A 111 5.71 7.45 5.48
CA SER A 111 6.54 8.33 6.30
C SER A 111 7.00 9.59 5.54
N GLY A 112 7.00 9.54 4.21
CA GLY A 112 7.64 10.53 3.34
C GLY A 112 9.17 10.53 3.39
N TYR A 113 9.77 9.61 4.16
CA TYR A 113 11.22 9.55 4.33
C TYR A 113 11.82 8.40 3.51
N ASP A 114 12.72 8.77 2.61
CA ASP A 114 13.54 7.83 1.86
C ASP A 114 14.99 7.81 2.39
N PHE A 115 15.22 7.05 3.47
CA PHE A 115 16.56 6.90 4.03
C PHE A 115 17.43 5.93 3.21
N PRO A 116 18.78 6.07 3.23
CA PRO A 116 19.68 5.14 2.53
C PRO A 116 19.56 3.67 2.93
N TRP A 117 19.03 3.38 4.11
CA TRP A 117 18.82 2.02 4.64
C TRP A 117 17.36 1.55 4.56
N SER A 118 16.47 2.34 3.95
CA SER A 118 15.08 1.91 3.71
C SER A 118 15.07 0.63 2.87
N LEU A 119 14.16 -0.28 3.18
CA LEU A 119 14.16 -1.64 2.61
C LEU A 119 14.08 -1.64 1.08
N GLN A 120 13.49 -0.62 0.45
CA GLN A 120 13.44 -0.47 -1.00
C GLN A 120 14.81 -0.33 -1.69
N HIS A 121 15.84 0.13 -0.97
CA HIS A 121 17.22 0.16 -1.50
C HIS A 121 17.93 -1.18 -1.37
N ILE A 122 17.39 -2.10 -0.55
CA ILE A 122 17.96 -3.42 -0.26
C ILE A 122 17.23 -4.51 -1.05
N LEU A 123 15.90 -4.41 -1.13
CA LEU A 123 14.99 -5.32 -1.83
C LEU A 123 14.34 -4.54 -2.98
N PRO A 124 14.73 -4.78 -4.25
CA PRO A 124 14.32 -3.93 -5.38
C PRO A 124 12.82 -3.96 -5.69
N PHE A 125 12.12 -4.98 -5.19
CA PHE A 125 10.67 -5.14 -5.32
C PHE A 125 9.90 -4.61 -4.10
N TRP A 126 10.58 -4.14 -3.05
CA TRP A 126 9.93 -3.56 -1.89
C TRP A 126 9.42 -2.16 -2.20
N SER A 127 8.20 -1.88 -1.78
CA SER A 127 7.56 -0.58 -1.87
C SER A 127 7.90 0.24 -0.62
N GLY A 128 8.53 1.40 -0.82
CA GLY A 128 8.77 2.38 0.25
C GLY A 128 7.94 3.65 0.05
N ALA A 129 8.31 4.69 0.80
CA ALA A 129 7.57 5.96 0.83
C ALA A 129 7.35 6.59 -0.54
N ASP A 130 8.35 6.57 -1.43
CA ASP A 130 8.26 7.17 -2.76
C ASP A 130 7.17 6.54 -3.65
N HIS A 131 6.94 5.23 -3.52
CA HIS A 131 5.94 4.51 -4.30
C HIS A 131 4.53 4.86 -3.84
N HIS A 132 4.33 4.96 -2.53
CA HIS A 132 3.02 5.24 -1.96
C HIS A 132 2.70 6.75 -1.92
N ASP A 133 3.68 7.62 -1.75
CA ASP A 133 3.50 9.07 -1.96
C ASP A 133 3.04 9.34 -3.40
N PHE A 134 3.64 8.63 -4.38
CA PHE A 134 3.18 8.70 -5.76
C PHE A 134 1.74 8.22 -5.94
N HIS A 135 1.30 7.23 -5.18
CA HIS A 135 -0.11 6.81 -5.16
C HIS A 135 -1.02 7.95 -4.68
N HIS A 136 -0.70 8.59 -3.54
CA HIS A 136 -1.49 9.70 -3.01
C HIS A 136 -1.57 10.88 -3.98
N MET A 137 -0.51 11.15 -4.74
CA MET A 137 -0.51 12.19 -5.78
C MET A 137 -1.26 11.77 -7.05
N ALA A 138 -1.01 10.57 -7.58
CA ALA A 138 -1.54 10.12 -8.87
C ALA A 138 -2.99 9.61 -8.77
N PHE A 139 -3.45 9.26 -7.57
CA PHE A 139 -4.76 8.69 -7.22
C PHE A 139 -5.08 7.32 -7.83
N THR A 140 -4.71 7.09 -9.09
CA THR A 140 -5.02 5.90 -9.89
C THR A 140 -3.76 5.16 -10.38
N ASN A 141 -2.81 4.97 -9.47
CA ASN A 141 -1.54 4.25 -9.71
C ASN A 141 -1.04 3.68 -8.37
N ASN A 142 -0.12 2.71 -8.39
CA ASN A 142 0.63 2.26 -7.22
C ASN A 142 -0.24 1.78 -6.03
N TYR A 143 -1.06 0.75 -6.23
CA TYR A 143 -1.97 0.23 -5.19
C TYR A 143 -1.32 -0.73 -4.20
N SER A 144 -0.18 -1.33 -4.53
CA SER A 144 0.54 -2.22 -3.61
C SER A 144 1.18 -1.43 -2.46
N THR A 145 1.23 -2.03 -1.27
CA THR A 145 1.82 -1.35 -0.10
C THR A 145 3.16 -1.92 0.27
N SER A 146 3.37 -3.24 0.25
CA SER A 146 4.65 -3.88 0.60
C SER A 146 5.48 -4.24 -0.62
N PHE A 147 4.89 -4.80 -1.67
CA PHE A 147 5.64 -5.28 -2.84
C PHE A 147 5.14 -4.70 -4.17
N ARG A 148 6.05 -4.09 -4.92
CA ARG A 148 5.76 -3.43 -6.21
C ARG A 148 5.33 -4.38 -7.33
N TRP A 149 5.55 -5.69 -7.18
CA TRP A 149 5.33 -6.65 -8.28
C TRP A 149 3.86 -6.78 -8.68
N TRP A 150 2.91 -6.51 -7.78
CA TRP A 150 1.50 -6.60 -8.13
C TRP A 150 1.12 -5.46 -9.05
N ASP A 151 1.55 -4.24 -8.72
CA ASP A 151 1.35 -3.11 -9.62
C ASP A 151 2.03 -3.34 -10.96
N HIS A 152 3.25 -3.88 -10.95
CA HIS A 152 3.97 -4.19 -12.19
C HIS A 152 3.24 -5.24 -13.06
N LEU A 153 2.74 -6.31 -12.43
CA LEU A 153 2.07 -7.42 -13.11
C LEU A 153 0.72 -6.98 -13.70
N PHE A 154 -0.02 -6.14 -12.98
CA PHE A 154 -1.34 -5.65 -13.41
C PHE A 154 -1.28 -4.31 -14.16
N GLY A 155 -0.08 -3.74 -14.33
CA GLY A 155 0.16 -2.50 -15.07
C GLY A 155 -0.36 -1.24 -14.36
N THR A 156 -0.47 -1.27 -13.03
CA THR A 156 -0.93 -0.13 -12.23
C THR A 156 0.21 0.73 -11.68
N ASP A 157 1.47 0.52 -12.13
CA ASP A 157 2.64 1.38 -11.86
C ASP A 157 3.17 2.12 -13.10
N ASP A 158 2.39 2.20 -14.18
CA ASP A 158 2.82 2.72 -15.48
C ASP A 158 3.28 4.18 -15.41
N LYS A 159 2.50 5.05 -14.75
CA LYS A 159 2.84 6.46 -14.53
C LYS A 159 4.06 6.61 -13.64
N TYR A 160 4.14 5.84 -12.56
CA TYR A 160 5.29 5.87 -11.66
C TYR A 160 6.58 5.47 -12.39
N ARG A 161 6.55 4.40 -13.20
CA ARG A 161 7.70 3.97 -14.00
C ARG A 161 8.12 5.01 -15.03
N ALA A 162 7.15 5.64 -15.70
CA ALA A 162 7.43 6.72 -16.63
C ALA A 162 8.08 7.92 -15.92
N TYR A 163 7.58 8.30 -14.75
CA TYR A 163 8.16 9.31 -13.88
C TYR A 163 9.62 8.97 -13.50
N ARG A 164 9.88 7.77 -12.96
CA ARG A 164 11.23 7.34 -12.57
C ARG A 164 12.20 7.32 -13.76
N ALA A 165 11.73 6.91 -14.95
CA ALA A 165 12.54 6.94 -16.17
C ALA A 165 12.91 8.37 -16.59
N LYS A 166 11.97 9.32 -16.54
CA LYS A 166 12.23 10.74 -16.85
C LYS A 166 13.21 11.36 -15.84
N VAL A 167 13.06 11.08 -14.54
CA VAL A 167 13.98 11.55 -13.49
C VAL A 167 15.39 11.00 -13.71
N LYS A 168 15.51 9.70 -14.01
CA LYS A 168 16.79 9.06 -14.34
C LYS A 168 17.45 9.70 -15.57
N ALA A 169 16.69 9.90 -16.65
CA ALA A 169 17.18 10.54 -17.88
C ALA A 169 17.64 11.99 -17.63
N ALA A 170 16.93 12.74 -16.78
CA ALA A 170 17.34 14.09 -16.39
C ALA A 170 18.67 14.10 -15.63
N LYS A 171 18.86 13.14 -14.71
CA LYS A 171 20.13 12.95 -13.98
C LYS A 171 21.28 12.62 -14.94
N GLU A 172 21.08 11.69 -15.86
CA GLU A 172 22.07 11.29 -16.87
C GLU A 172 22.41 12.45 -17.83
N ALA A 173 21.43 13.30 -18.14
CA ALA A 173 21.62 14.50 -18.96
C ALA A 173 22.21 15.70 -18.19
N GLY A 174 22.54 15.55 -16.90
CA GLY A 174 23.09 16.63 -16.07
C GLY A 174 22.12 17.80 -15.85
N LYS A 175 20.81 17.57 -15.98
CA LYS A 175 19.78 18.58 -15.72
C LYS A 175 19.57 18.79 -14.22
N ASP A 176 18.90 19.87 -13.87
CA ASP A 176 18.41 20.09 -12.51
C ASP A 176 17.31 19.07 -12.19
N VAL A 177 17.70 17.96 -11.55
CA VAL A 177 16.82 16.83 -11.22
C VAL A 177 15.67 17.28 -10.31
N LYS A 178 15.94 18.16 -9.34
CA LYS A 178 14.91 18.62 -8.40
C LYS A 178 13.81 19.39 -9.12
N LYS A 179 14.20 20.29 -10.02
CA LYS A 179 13.25 21.05 -10.82
C LYS A 179 12.41 20.12 -11.71
N VAL A 180 13.05 19.19 -12.42
CA VAL A 180 12.33 18.23 -13.28
C VAL A 180 11.35 17.37 -12.47
N GLU A 181 11.78 16.89 -11.31
CA GLU A 181 10.96 16.06 -10.44
C GLU A 181 9.73 16.83 -9.93
N MET A 182 9.92 18.06 -9.46
CA MET A 182 8.82 18.94 -9.05
C MET A 182 7.80 19.16 -10.17
N GLU A 183 8.25 19.47 -11.39
CA GLU A 183 7.37 19.70 -12.54
C GLU A 183 6.54 18.44 -12.87
N LEU A 184 7.16 17.26 -12.84
CA LEU A 184 6.48 15.98 -13.11
C LEU A 184 5.47 15.61 -12.02
N LEU A 185 5.82 15.85 -10.75
CA LEU A 185 4.92 15.57 -9.63
C LEU A 185 3.73 16.55 -9.62
N GLU A 186 3.95 17.82 -9.94
CA GLU A 186 2.88 18.82 -10.05
C GLU A 186 1.89 18.46 -11.19
N GLU A 187 2.39 17.98 -12.32
CA GLU A 187 1.55 17.45 -13.41
C GLU A 187 0.76 16.22 -12.95
N THR A 188 1.43 15.29 -12.26
CA THR A 188 0.82 14.06 -11.74
C THR A 188 -0.29 14.36 -10.73
N GLU A 189 -0.06 15.27 -9.79
CA GLU A 189 -1.04 15.68 -8.78
C GLU A 189 -2.25 16.37 -9.43
N LYS A 190 -2.03 17.20 -10.45
CA LYS A 190 -3.14 17.82 -11.22
C LYS A 190 -4.02 16.76 -11.89
N GLU A 191 -3.42 15.75 -12.51
CA GLU A 191 -4.17 14.63 -13.08
C GLU A 191 -4.89 13.80 -12.00
N GLY A 192 -4.22 13.54 -10.89
CA GLY A 192 -4.78 12.80 -9.75
C GLY A 192 -6.01 13.49 -9.18
N MET A 193 -5.94 14.81 -8.93
CA MET A 193 -7.09 15.60 -8.47
C MET A 193 -8.30 15.54 -9.43
N ILE A 194 -8.05 15.44 -10.75
CA ILE A 194 -9.14 15.28 -11.74
C ILE A 194 -9.76 13.88 -11.61
N ALA A 195 -8.93 12.85 -11.49
CA ALA A 195 -9.37 11.47 -11.33
C ALA A 195 -10.14 11.25 -10.02
N GLU A 196 -9.67 11.85 -8.93
CA GLU A 196 -10.32 11.85 -7.61
C GLU A 196 -11.71 12.48 -7.68
N LYS A 197 -11.82 13.69 -8.23
CA LYS A 197 -13.11 14.37 -8.43
C LYS A 197 -14.09 13.52 -9.24
N LYS A 198 -13.60 12.82 -10.28
CA LYS A 198 -14.42 11.90 -11.07
C LYS A 198 -14.90 10.71 -10.24
N ALA A 199 -14.06 10.14 -9.39
CA ALA A 199 -14.44 9.06 -8.48
C ALA A 199 -15.53 9.52 -7.50
N GLU A 200 -15.39 10.72 -6.91
CA GLU A 200 -16.38 11.30 -5.99
C GLU A 200 -17.74 11.59 -6.64
N GLN A 201 -17.72 11.98 -7.91
CA GLN A 201 -18.90 12.30 -8.70
C GLN A 201 -19.58 11.08 -9.30
N SER A 202 -18.96 9.89 -9.23
CA SER A 202 -19.56 8.67 -9.78
C SER A 202 -20.77 8.23 -8.91
N HIS A 203 -21.94 8.74 -9.29
CA HIS A 203 -23.21 8.34 -8.71
C HIS A 203 -23.66 7.02 -9.35
N VAL A 204 -23.93 6.01 -8.51
CA VAL A 204 -24.64 4.77 -8.92
C VAL A 204 -26.05 5.08 -9.48
N TRP A 205 -26.57 6.30 -9.22
CA TRP A 205 -27.96 6.71 -9.47
C TRP A 205 -28.18 7.75 -10.58
N GLN A 206 -27.24 7.97 -11.52
CA GLN A 206 -27.51 8.78 -12.72
C GLN A 206 -28.05 7.96 -13.90
N ARG A 207 -29.07 7.13 -13.65
CA ARG A 207 -29.95 6.63 -14.72
C ARG A 207 -31.33 7.26 -14.57
N ALA A 208 -31.77 7.90 -15.66
CA ALA A 208 -33.13 8.34 -15.96
C ALA A 208 -33.63 9.68 -15.36
N ALA A 209 -32.90 10.78 -15.63
CA ALA A 209 -33.51 12.11 -15.70
C ALA A 209 -33.11 12.82 -17.01
N SER A 210 -33.33 12.15 -18.13
CA SER A 210 -33.31 12.75 -19.46
C SER A 210 -34.29 12.03 -20.38
N LYS A 211 -35.58 12.20 -20.08
CA LYS A 211 -36.67 12.19 -21.06
C LYS A 211 -37.71 13.19 -20.62
#